data_AF-A0A7J4ML40-F1
#
_entry.id   AF-A0A7J4ML40-F1
#
_cell.length_a   1.000
_cell.length_b   1.000
_cell.length_c   1.000
_cell.angle_alpha   90.00
_cell.angle_beta   90.00
_cell.angle_gamma   90.00
#
_symmetry.space_group_name_H-M   'P 1'
#
loop_
_entity.id
_entity.type
_entity.pdbx_description
1 polymer ?
#
loop_
_entity_poly.entity_id
_entity_poly.type
_entity_poly.pdbx_seq_one_letter_code
_entity_poly.pdbx_strand_id
1 'polypeptide(L)'
;MKKAFLLVLVLLLPTVLAEEFPVQNQNSGFVGWQFESSEKIGEYRLSYPSVAEGEEINMAQNGPFAIVVFFADSGEDVDQYVWLQDGLSKWGYITLVVEDETNWEAIEYLLIGWNNGSQTSVPDAQNMFALNHIALSG
;
A
#
# COMPACT_ATOMS: atom_id res chain seq x y z
N MET A 1 -6.96 16.80 35.07
CA MET A 1 -7.40 15.43 35.41
C MET A 1 -8.19 14.74 34.30
N LYS A 2 -9.12 15.40 33.59
CA LYS A 2 -9.92 14.78 32.51
C LYS A 2 -9.12 14.32 31.27
N LYS A 3 -8.06 15.05 30.87
CA LYS A 3 -7.24 14.71 29.68
C LYS A 3 -6.36 13.45 29.87
N ALA A 4 -5.85 13.23 31.08
CA ALA A 4 -5.07 12.03 31.39
C ALA A 4 -5.95 10.77 31.40
N PHE A 5 -7.22 10.91 31.80
CA PHE A 5 -8.18 9.80 31.80
C PHE A 5 -8.55 9.34 30.37
N LEU A 6 -8.64 10.29 29.42
CA LEU A 6 -8.89 9.98 28.01
C LEU A 6 -7.74 9.18 27.38
N LEU A 7 -6.49 9.57 27.67
CA LEU A 7 -5.29 8.86 27.19
C LEU A 7 -5.21 7.42 27.72
N VAL A 8 -5.54 7.22 29.00
CA VAL A 8 -5.60 5.88 29.61
C VAL A 8 -6.71 5.04 28.98
N LEU A 9 -7.84 5.64 28.62
CA LEU A 9 -8.95 4.94 27.94
C LEU A 9 -8.60 4.48 26.53
N VAL A 10 -7.84 5.29 25.77
CA VAL A 10 -7.36 4.91 24.43
C VAL A 10 -6.38 3.74 24.49
N LEU A 11 -5.54 3.68 25.52
CA LEU A 11 -4.61 2.57 25.77
C LEU A 11 -5.28 1.27 26.25
N LEU A 12 -6.54 1.35 26.70
CA LEU A 12 -7.32 0.20 27.17
C LEU A 12 -8.29 -0.34 26.12
N LEU A 13 -8.31 0.24 24.91
CA LEU A 13 -9.03 -0.35 23.79
C LEU A 13 -8.38 -1.70 23.46
N PRO A 14 -9.16 -2.78 23.27
CA PRO A 14 -8.61 -4.04 22.81
C PRO A 14 -8.00 -3.82 21.43
N THR A 15 -6.68 -3.66 21.38
CA THR A 15 -5.94 -3.76 20.14
C THR A 15 -6.07 -5.21 19.71
N VAL A 16 -6.84 -5.45 18.64
CA VAL A 16 -6.75 -6.72 17.92
C VAL A 16 -5.33 -6.73 17.36
N LEU A 17 -4.42 -7.41 18.06
CA LEU A 17 -3.14 -7.79 17.49
C LEU A 17 -3.48 -8.71 16.32
N ALA A 18 -3.12 -8.35 15.10
CA ALA A 18 -3.07 -9.33 14.02
C ALA A 18 -2.19 -10.49 14.53
N GLU A 19 -2.74 -11.71 14.56
CA GLU A 19 -2.06 -12.85 15.20
C GLU A 19 -0.67 -13.11 14.60
N GLU A 20 -0.48 -12.79 13.31
CA GLU A 20 0.81 -12.76 12.63
C GLU A 20 0.81 -11.63 11.59
N PHE A 21 1.73 -10.67 11.69
CA PHE A 21 2.09 -9.83 10.54
C PHE A 21 3.05 -10.61 9.64
N PRO A 22 3.04 -10.42 8.31
CA PRO A 22 4.03 -11.05 7.45
C PRO A 22 5.42 -10.61 7.92
N VAL A 23 6.39 -11.53 7.87
CA VAL A 23 7.77 -11.20 8.16
C VAL A 23 8.16 -10.03 7.26
N GLN A 24 8.42 -8.89 7.88
CA GLN A 24 8.74 -7.68 7.13
C GLN A 24 10.16 -7.85 6.58
N ASN A 25 10.21 -8.22 5.30
CA ASN A 25 11.46 -8.54 4.64
C ASN A 25 12.34 -7.28 4.55
N GLN A 26 13.65 -7.46 4.75
CA GLN A 26 14.58 -6.34 4.65
C GLN A 26 14.51 -5.75 3.24
N ASN A 27 14.13 -4.49 3.13
CA ASN A 27 14.19 -3.75 1.88
C ASN A 27 15.60 -3.14 1.71
N SER A 28 16.11 -3.13 0.49
CA SER A 28 17.36 -2.45 0.09
C SER A 28 17.30 -0.93 0.31
N GLY A 29 16.09 -0.40 0.53
CA GLY A 29 15.79 1.01 0.71
C GLY A 29 15.38 1.71 -0.58
N PHE A 30 15.35 0.97 -1.70
CA PHE A 30 14.88 1.47 -2.99
C PHE A 30 13.36 1.38 -3.11
N VAL A 31 12.79 2.34 -3.83
CA VAL A 31 11.36 2.43 -4.12
C VAL A 31 11.15 2.43 -5.63
N GLY A 32 10.31 1.51 -6.07
CA GLY A 32 9.75 1.48 -7.41
C GLY A 32 8.33 2.05 -7.37
N TRP A 33 7.88 2.69 -8.44
CA TRP A 33 6.51 3.15 -8.52
C TRP A 33 5.89 3.03 -9.91
N GLN A 34 4.56 3.00 -9.93
CA GLN A 34 3.72 3.21 -11.11
C GLN A 34 2.83 4.42 -10.86
N PHE A 35 2.71 5.30 -11.85
CA PHE A 35 1.72 6.38 -11.88
C PHE A 35 0.87 6.23 -13.13
N GLU A 36 -0.35 5.72 -12.98
CA GLU A 36 -1.18 5.35 -14.11
C GLU A 36 -2.64 5.72 -13.85
N SER A 37 -3.47 5.56 -14.88
CA SER A 37 -4.92 5.61 -14.77
C SER A 37 -5.52 4.33 -15.31
N SER A 38 -6.54 3.81 -14.62
CA SER A 38 -7.33 2.68 -15.10
C SER A 38 -8.81 3.01 -15.14
N GLU A 39 -9.54 2.35 -16.04
CA GLU A 39 -11.00 2.50 -16.13
C GLU A 39 -11.74 2.13 -14.83
N LYS A 40 -11.10 1.37 -13.93
CA LYS A 40 -11.72 0.79 -12.74
C LYS A 40 -11.54 1.64 -11.49
N ILE A 41 -10.34 2.19 -11.28
CA ILE A 41 -9.99 2.92 -10.05
C ILE A 41 -9.54 4.37 -10.30
N GLY A 42 -9.67 4.87 -11.54
CA GLY A 42 -9.23 6.23 -11.87
C GLY A 42 -7.71 6.34 -11.90
N GLU A 43 -7.21 7.55 -11.66
CA GLU A 43 -5.78 7.81 -11.47
C GLU A 43 -5.31 7.22 -10.14
N TYR A 44 -4.16 6.55 -10.15
CA TYR A 44 -3.61 5.93 -8.97
C TYR A 44 -2.08 6.01 -8.98
N ARG A 45 -1.51 5.97 -7.79
CA ARG A 45 -0.07 5.76 -7.61
C ARG A 45 0.19 4.55 -6.75
N LEU A 46 1.07 3.68 -7.22
CA LEU A 46 1.52 2.50 -6.48
C LEU A 46 3.03 2.64 -6.21
N SER A 47 3.45 2.69 -4.94
CA SER A 47 4.85 2.49 -4.55
C SER A 47 5.07 1.11 -3.97
N TYR A 48 6.27 0.58 -4.17
CA TYR A 48 6.65 -0.74 -3.67
C TYR A 48 8.16 -0.88 -3.46
N PRO A 49 8.59 -1.84 -2.62
CA PRO A 49 10.00 -2.23 -2.52
C PRO A 49 10.54 -2.69 -3.87
N SER A 50 11.69 -2.17 -4.30
CA SER A 50 12.22 -2.42 -5.65
C SER A 50 13.70 -2.80 -5.65
N VAL A 51 14.20 -3.18 -6.84
CA VAL A 51 15.62 -3.46 -7.05
C VAL A 51 16.46 -2.18 -7.28
N ALA A 52 15.82 -1.05 -7.61
CA ALA A 52 16.44 0.28 -7.81
C ALA A 52 15.39 1.40 -7.67
N GLU A 53 15.81 2.64 -7.45
CA GLU A 53 14.89 3.79 -7.42
C GLU A 53 14.36 4.09 -8.83
N GLY A 54 13.05 4.20 -9.00
CA GLY A 54 12.48 4.66 -10.26
C GLY A 54 11.04 4.23 -10.55
N GLU A 55 10.45 4.91 -11.53
CA GLU A 55 9.24 4.47 -12.20
C GLU A 55 9.52 3.22 -13.04
N GLU A 56 8.56 2.29 -13.18
CA GLU A 56 8.72 1.09 -14.02
C GLU A 56 9.88 0.17 -13.62
N ILE A 57 10.42 0.34 -12.40
CA ILE A 57 11.45 -0.55 -11.88
C ILE A 57 10.81 -1.84 -11.34
N ASN A 58 11.49 -2.95 -11.60
CA ASN A 58 11.12 -4.27 -11.09
C ASN A 58 10.97 -4.27 -9.57
N MET A 59 9.87 -4.85 -9.09
CA MET A 59 9.62 -5.08 -7.68
C MET A 59 10.69 -6.01 -7.09
N ALA A 60 11.06 -5.76 -5.83
CA ALA A 60 11.97 -6.63 -5.11
C ALA A 60 11.35 -8.03 -4.94
N GLN A 61 12.13 -9.07 -5.21
CA GLN A 61 11.66 -10.46 -5.27
C GLN A 61 11.77 -11.20 -3.91
N ASN A 62 11.79 -10.44 -2.82
CA ASN A 62 11.81 -10.95 -1.46
C ASN A 62 10.50 -10.65 -0.71
N GLY A 63 9.38 -10.49 -1.44
CA GLY A 63 8.04 -10.43 -0.86
C GLY A 63 7.53 -11.79 -0.36
N PRO A 64 6.22 -11.95 -0.12
CA PRO A 64 5.18 -10.95 -0.37
C PRO A 64 5.20 -9.81 0.66
N PHE A 65 4.81 -8.62 0.24
CA PHE A 65 4.75 -7.42 1.07
C PHE A 65 3.32 -7.10 1.48
N ALA A 66 3.13 -6.62 2.71
CA ALA A 66 1.85 -6.10 3.17
C ALA A 66 1.46 -4.84 2.37
N ILE A 67 0.15 -4.63 2.20
CA ILE A 67 -0.38 -3.56 1.36
C ILE A 67 -1.06 -2.52 2.24
N VAL A 68 -0.81 -1.25 1.96
CA VAL A 68 -1.56 -0.12 2.50
C VAL A 68 -2.30 0.54 1.33
N VAL A 69 -3.63 0.49 1.37
CA VAL A 69 -4.48 1.26 0.46
C VAL A 69 -4.87 2.55 1.17
N PHE A 70 -4.57 3.68 0.55
CA PHE A 70 -4.83 5.00 1.09
C PHE A 70 -5.78 5.74 0.14
N PHE A 71 -6.93 6.19 0.65
CA PHE A 71 -7.88 7.01 -0.08
C PHE A 71 -7.53 8.47 0.12
N ALA A 72 -7.27 9.19 -0.97
CA ALA A 72 -7.06 10.63 -0.93
C ALA A 72 -8.38 11.34 -0.54
N ASP A 73 -8.29 12.45 0.17
CA ASP A 73 -9.46 13.26 0.51
C ASP A 73 -10.02 13.97 -0.73
N SER A 74 -11.31 14.30 -0.70
CA SER A 74 -11.98 15.04 -1.78
C SER A 74 -11.27 16.37 -2.11
N GLY A 75 -10.79 16.49 -3.34
CA GLY A 75 -10.07 17.67 -3.83
C GLY A 75 -8.55 17.60 -3.65
N GLU A 76 -8.03 16.48 -3.16
CA GLU A 76 -6.60 16.19 -3.10
C GLU A 76 -6.20 15.19 -4.20
N ASP A 77 -5.02 15.42 -4.78
CA ASP A 77 -4.49 14.59 -5.86
C ASP A 77 -3.63 13.45 -5.29
N VAL A 78 -3.60 12.30 -5.97
CA VAL A 78 -2.88 11.09 -5.52
C VAL A 78 -1.36 11.29 -5.38
N ASP A 79 -0.78 12.26 -6.09
CA ASP A 79 0.65 12.59 -6.08
C ASP A 79 1.07 13.43 -4.84
N GLN A 80 0.12 14.06 -4.15
CA GLN A 80 0.37 14.79 -2.90
C GLN A 80 0.85 13.84 -1.78
N TYR A 81 0.60 12.55 -1.93
CA TYR A 81 0.91 11.49 -0.98
C TYR A 81 2.20 10.72 -1.29
N VAL A 82 3.02 11.16 -2.25
CA VAL A 82 4.29 10.48 -2.60
C VAL A 82 5.19 10.25 -1.39
N TRP A 83 5.27 11.22 -0.47
CA TRP A 83 6.10 11.12 0.74
C TRP A 83 5.66 9.96 1.66
N LEU A 84 4.35 9.70 1.75
CA LEU A 84 3.77 8.63 2.54
C LEU A 84 4.05 7.29 1.86
N GLN A 85 3.78 7.23 0.55
CA GLN A 85 3.95 6.05 -0.28
C GLN A 85 5.40 5.56 -0.26
N ASP A 86 6.35 6.43 -0.60
CA ASP A 86 7.77 6.08 -0.66
C ASP A 86 8.34 5.83 0.73
N GLY A 87 7.84 6.55 1.75
CA GLY A 87 8.17 6.32 3.14
C GLY A 87 7.84 4.89 3.56
N LEU A 88 6.60 4.46 3.36
CA LEU A 88 6.15 3.11 3.70
C LEU A 88 6.83 2.03 2.85
N SER A 89 7.06 2.28 1.57
CA SER A 89 7.74 1.32 0.70
C SER A 89 9.19 1.07 1.07
N LYS A 90 9.90 2.08 1.59
CA LYS A 90 11.24 1.87 2.21
C LYS A 90 11.20 0.93 3.41
N TRP A 91 10.06 0.83 4.09
CA TRP A 91 9.85 -0.11 5.19
C TRP A 91 9.29 -1.46 4.74
N GLY A 92 9.11 -1.73 3.45
CA GLY A 92 8.64 -3.04 2.98
C GLY A 92 7.13 -3.15 2.82
N TYR A 93 6.43 -2.03 2.62
CA TYR A 93 5.00 -2.02 2.27
C TYR A 93 4.79 -1.69 0.79
N ILE A 94 3.82 -2.35 0.17
CA ILE A 94 3.24 -1.85 -1.07
C ILE A 94 2.21 -0.79 -0.67
N THR A 95 2.30 0.41 -1.23
CA THR A 95 1.35 1.49 -0.95
C THR A 95 0.62 1.85 -2.23
N LEU A 96 -0.72 1.78 -2.20
CA LEU A 96 -1.59 2.20 -3.29
C LEU A 96 -2.39 3.42 -2.82
N VAL A 97 -2.24 4.55 -3.51
CA VAL A 97 -3.06 5.74 -3.30
C VAL A 97 -4.07 5.84 -4.44
N VAL A 98 -5.34 6.02 -4.08
CA VAL A 98 -6.49 6.15 -4.99
C VAL A 98 -7.32 7.37 -4.61
N GLU A 99 -8.16 7.83 -5.52
CA GLU A 99 -9.13 8.89 -5.25
C GLU A 99 -10.16 8.48 -4.17
N ASP A 100 -10.76 9.49 -3.51
CA ASP A 100 -11.87 9.31 -2.57
C ASP A 100 -13.01 8.47 -3.20
N GLU A 101 -13.74 7.75 -2.35
CA GLU A 101 -14.89 6.91 -2.74
C GLU A 101 -14.61 5.81 -3.80
N THR A 102 -13.34 5.54 -4.14
CA THR A 102 -12.98 4.47 -5.07
C THR A 102 -13.52 3.12 -4.59
N ASN A 103 -14.17 2.38 -5.48
CA ASN A 103 -14.82 1.12 -5.15
C ASN A 103 -13.79 0.03 -4.74
N TRP A 104 -14.00 -0.59 -3.58
CA TRP A 104 -13.09 -1.60 -3.04
C TRP A 104 -12.98 -2.84 -3.94
N GLU A 105 -14.07 -3.33 -4.51
CA GLU A 105 -14.02 -4.51 -5.39
C GLU A 105 -13.18 -4.26 -6.65
N ALA A 106 -13.14 -3.01 -7.13
CA ALA A 106 -12.27 -2.59 -8.23
C ALA A 106 -10.79 -2.57 -7.84
N ILE A 107 -10.47 -2.10 -6.63
CA ILE A 107 -9.12 -2.13 -6.06
C ILE A 107 -8.64 -3.57 -5.87
N GLU A 108 -9.46 -4.40 -5.23
CA GLU A 108 -9.16 -5.82 -4.98
C GLU A 108 -8.93 -6.58 -6.29
N TYR A 109 -9.73 -6.31 -7.32
CA TYR A 109 -9.54 -6.88 -8.65
C TYR A 109 -8.14 -6.59 -9.22
N LEU A 110 -7.65 -5.35 -9.08
CA LEU A 110 -6.31 -4.98 -9.56
C LEU A 110 -5.20 -5.60 -8.71
N LEU A 111 -5.33 -5.58 -7.38
CA LEU A 111 -4.35 -6.20 -6.48
C LEU A 111 -4.19 -7.70 -6.77
N ILE A 112 -5.30 -8.43 -6.93
CA ILE A 112 -5.29 -9.84 -7.33
C ILE A 112 -4.68 -9.99 -8.72
N GLY A 113 -5.02 -9.08 -9.64
CA GLY A 113 -4.57 -9.11 -11.02
C GLY A 113 -3.07 -8.95 -11.17
N TRP A 114 -2.45 -8.00 -10.47
CA TRP A 114 -1.00 -7.83 -10.42
C TRP A 114 -0.33 -9.03 -9.76
N ASN A 115 -0.91 -9.53 -8.67
CA ASN A 115 -0.33 -10.63 -7.92
C ASN A 115 -0.37 -11.97 -8.68
N ASN A 116 -1.36 -12.19 -9.53
CA ASN A 116 -1.49 -13.43 -10.33
C ASN A 116 -0.96 -13.29 -11.76
N GLY A 117 -0.52 -12.09 -12.17
CA GLY A 117 0.04 -11.80 -13.49
C GLY A 117 -0.98 -11.58 -14.60
N SER A 118 -2.27 -11.46 -14.29
CA SER A 118 -3.28 -11.07 -15.28
C SER A 118 -3.28 -9.57 -15.59
N GLN A 119 -2.68 -8.76 -14.71
CA GLN A 119 -2.36 -7.36 -14.94
C GLN A 119 -0.84 -7.19 -14.95
N THR A 120 -0.30 -6.48 -15.94
CA THR A 120 1.16 -6.40 -16.17
C THR A 120 1.73 -5.00 -16.05
N SER A 121 0.93 -4.01 -15.61
CA SER A 121 1.42 -2.64 -15.42
C SER A 121 2.43 -2.50 -14.29
N VAL A 122 2.48 -3.45 -13.34
CA VAL A 122 3.48 -3.47 -12.28
C VAL A 122 4.55 -4.52 -12.59
N PRO A 123 5.81 -4.13 -12.86
CA PRO A 123 6.88 -5.05 -13.21
C PRO A 123 7.24 -6.00 -12.06
N ASP A 124 7.36 -7.30 -12.37
CA ASP A 124 7.70 -8.39 -11.44
C ASP A 124 6.80 -8.48 -10.18
N ALA A 125 5.52 -8.10 -10.30
CA ALA A 125 4.53 -8.12 -9.22
C ALA A 125 4.01 -9.50 -8.80
N GLN A 126 4.22 -10.54 -9.62
CA GLN A 126 3.58 -11.84 -9.40
C GLN A 126 4.01 -12.47 -8.06
N ASN A 127 3.03 -12.88 -7.26
CA ASN A 127 3.16 -13.43 -5.91
C ASN A 127 3.80 -12.48 -4.87
N MET A 128 3.98 -11.19 -5.18
CA MET A 128 4.62 -10.23 -4.28
C MET A 128 3.65 -9.47 -3.38
N PHE A 129 2.34 -9.65 -3.55
CA PHE A 129 1.31 -8.98 -2.73
C PHE A 129 0.82 -9.95 -1.65
N ALA A 130 0.96 -9.57 -0.37
CA ALA A 130 0.38 -10.31 0.74
C ALA A 130 -1.13 -9.98 0.83
N LEU A 131 -1.93 -10.56 -0.06
CA LEU A 131 -3.36 -10.23 -0.21
C LEU A 131 -4.22 -10.47 1.05
N ASN A 132 -3.70 -11.24 2.02
CA ASN A 132 -4.32 -11.43 3.34
C ASN A 132 -3.92 -10.37 4.38
N HIS A 133 -3.07 -9.40 4.01
CA HIS A 133 -2.55 -8.34 4.87
C HIS A 133 -2.68 -6.98 4.17
N ILE A 134 -3.92 -6.52 4.08
CA ILE A 134 -4.25 -5.22 3.52
C ILE A 134 -4.79 -4.32 4.64
N ALA A 135 -4.14 -3.16 4.81
CA ALA A 135 -4.63 -2.09 5.66
C ALA A 135 -5.29 -1.01 4.81
N LEU A 136 -6.40 -0.45 5.31
CA LEU A 136 -7.09 0.69 4.71
C LEU A 136 -6.81 1.93 5.57
N SER A 137 -6.57 3.05 4.91
CA SER A 137 -6.34 4.37 5.51
C SER A 137 -6.90 5.45 4.58
N GLY A 138 -7.07 6.66 5.09
CA GLY A 138 -7.77 7.76 4.41
C GLY A 138 -8.73 8.36 5.40
#